data_AF-M2YDJ7-F1
#
_entry.id   AF-M2YDJ7-F1
#
_cell.length_a   1.000
_cell.length_b   1.000
_cell.length_c   1.000
_cell.angle_alpha   90.00
_cell.angle_beta   90.00
_cell.angle_gamma   90.00
#
_symmetry.space_group_name_H-M   'P 1'
#
loop_
_entity.id
_entity.type
_entity.pdbx_description
1 polymer ?
#
loop_
_entity_poly.entity_id
_entity_poly.type
_entity_poly.pdbx_seq_one_letter_code
_entity_poly.pdbx_strand_id
1 'polypeptide(L)'
;MMFGVGEAVIFTFDEDRRLRISVPEEHLPLAAWLHTDVQPNIAAIDGLAGVLKRAETEQRTWLGNGCSLDLINDLVLLESRYGRWPRQVVPQSFFWPVLEGLRSFLVTTAQEPALQRPPGYPDVRRAVTEERDPGSGRVSYVDFTYFPPTWTKDDVIRAAEGAWQSPELVQDEKTGAWSGKWGELELAGYYDPATGEALTYFPVLF
;
A
#
# COMPACT_ATOMS: atom_id res chain seq x y z
N MET A 1 -4.64 -27.67 2.36
CA MET A 1 -5.94 -27.36 2.98
C MET A 1 -5.65 -26.71 4.33
N MET A 2 -5.81 -25.40 4.45
CA MET A 2 -5.66 -24.66 5.71
C MET A 2 -6.78 -23.61 5.72
N PHE A 3 -7.85 -23.87 6.47
CA PHE A 3 -8.82 -22.85 6.86
C PHE A 3 -8.52 -22.51 8.32
N GLY A 4 -7.61 -21.58 8.52
CA GLY A 4 -7.49 -20.86 9.78
C GLY A 4 -7.92 -19.43 9.50
N VAL A 5 -9.08 -19.02 10.00
CA VAL A 5 -9.33 -17.59 10.24
C VAL A 5 -8.38 -17.24 11.39
N GLY A 6 -7.16 -16.86 11.04
CA GLY A 6 -6.11 -16.59 12.02
C GLY A 6 -6.45 -15.32 12.78
N GLU A 7 -6.40 -15.36 14.11
CA GLU A 7 -6.41 -14.17 14.97
C GLU A 7 -5.14 -13.31 14.83
N ALA A 8 -4.26 -13.66 13.89
CA ALA A 8 -2.94 -13.08 13.71
C ALA A 8 -2.82 -12.36 12.36
N VAL A 9 -2.02 -11.30 12.36
CA VAL A 9 -1.52 -10.67 11.13
C VAL A 9 -0.32 -11.48 10.64
N ILE A 10 -0.39 -12.00 9.42
CA ILE A 10 0.63 -12.85 8.81
C ILE A 10 1.14 -12.20 7.53
N PHE A 11 2.46 -12.14 7.39
CA PHE A 11 3.15 -11.67 6.19
C PHE A 11 3.83 -12.84 5.50
N THR A 12 3.63 -12.97 4.19
CA THR A 12 4.32 -13.95 3.33
C THR A 12 4.67 -13.33 1.98
N PHE A 13 5.44 -14.04 1.17
CA PHE A 13 5.59 -13.75 -0.25
C PHE A 13 4.87 -14.82 -1.06
N ASP A 14 4.28 -14.44 -2.19
CA ASP A 14 3.80 -15.40 -3.18
C ASP A 14 4.94 -15.90 -4.11
N GLU A 15 4.59 -16.76 -5.07
CA GLU A 15 5.53 -17.29 -6.06
C GLU A 15 6.19 -16.23 -6.94
N ASP A 16 5.56 -15.05 -7.06
CA ASP A 16 6.07 -13.88 -7.76
C ASP A 16 6.84 -12.91 -6.87
N ARG A 17 7.09 -13.28 -5.60
CA ARG A 17 7.81 -12.48 -4.61
C ARG A 17 7.05 -11.22 -4.20
N ARG A 18 5.73 -11.21 -4.37
CA ARG A 18 4.86 -10.10 -3.96
C ARG A 18 4.40 -10.31 -2.53
N LEU A 19 4.36 -9.23 -1.75
CA LEU A 19 3.91 -9.30 -0.35
C LEU A 19 2.44 -9.72 -0.29
N ARG A 20 2.16 -10.67 0.59
CA ARG A 20 0.83 -11.15 0.93
C ARG A 20 0.60 -10.94 2.41
N ILE A 21 -0.57 -10.40 2.72
CA ILE A 21 -0.95 -10.02 4.08
C ILE A 21 -2.26 -10.71 4.37
N SER A 22 -2.26 -11.59 5.38
CA SER A 22 -3.47 -12.24 5.89
C SER A 22 -3.79 -11.64 7.25
N VAL A 23 -5.05 -11.23 7.43
CA VAL A 23 -5.55 -10.58 8.64
C VAL A 23 -6.98 -11.06 8.93
N PRO A 24 -7.47 -10.91 10.18
CA PRO A 24 -8.89 -11.00 10.48
C PRO A 24 -9.72 -10.06 9.59
N GLU A 25 -10.97 -10.42 9.33
CA GLU A 25 -11.86 -9.70 8.39
C GLU A 25 -12.03 -8.22 8.76
N GLU A 26 -12.16 -7.93 10.05
CA GLU A 26 -12.27 -6.58 10.61
C GLU A 26 -11.02 -5.71 10.38
N HIS A 27 -9.91 -6.33 9.97
CA HIS A 27 -8.63 -5.68 9.71
C HIS A 27 -8.25 -5.64 8.23
N LEU A 28 -9.12 -6.11 7.32
CA LEU A 28 -8.84 -6.04 5.88
C LEU A 28 -8.46 -4.65 5.36
N PRO A 29 -9.06 -3.53 5.81
CA PRO A 29 -8.62 -2.22 5.34
C PRO A 29 -7.19 -1.85 5.77
N LEU A 30 -6.73 -2.36 6.92
CA LEU A 30 -5.33 -2.23 7.34
C LEU A 30 -4.41 -3.03 6.41
N ALA A 31 -4.80 -4.24 6.01
CA ALA A 31 -4.04 -5.03 5.03
C ALA A 31 -4.00 -4.35 3.66
N ALA A 32 -5.12 -3.77 3.20
CA ALA A 32 -5.15 -2.97 1.98
C ALA A 32 -4.15 -1.82 2.06
N TRP A 33 -4.18 -1.01 3.12
CA TRP A 33 -3.23 0.08 3.34
C TRP A 33 -1.77 -0.41 3.39
N LEU A 34 -1.46 -1.46 4.14
CA LEU A 34 -0.10 -2.01 4.18
C LEU A 34 0.41 -2.40 2.79
N HIS A 35 -0.46 -2.94 1.94
CA HIS A 35 -0.11 -3.34 0.58
C HIS A 35 0.02 -2.15 -0.37
N THR A 36 -0.92 -1.20 -0.36
CA THR A 36 -1.00 -0.11 -1.35
C THR A 36 -0.12 1.09 -1.01
N ASP A 37 -0.02 1.39 0.27
CA ASP A 37 0.51 2.65 0.81
C ASP A 37 1.86 2.45 1.50
N VAL A 38 1.99 1.39 2.28
CA VAL A 38 3.27 1.06 2.94
C VAL A 38 4.21 0.37 1.97
N GLN A 39 3.71 -0.64 1.26
CA GLN A 39 4.43 -1.43 0.25
C GLN A 39 5.61 -2.25 0.84
N PRO A 40 6.11 -3.29 0.15
CA PRO A 40 7.15 -4.16 0.67
C PRO A 40 8.57 -3.58 0.56
N ASN A 41 8.80 -2.36 1.02
CA ASN A 41 10.11 -1.70 0.92
C ASN A 41 10.62 -1.23 2.30
N ILE A 42 11.79 -1.73 2.71
CA ILE A 42 12.39 -1.44 4.04
C ILE A 42 12.67 0.06 4.20
N ALA A 43 13.25 0.70 3.18
CA ALA A 43 13.59 2.12 3.25
C ALA A 43 12.33 2.99 3.37
N ALA A 44 11.25 2.60 2.68
CA ALA A 44 9.96 3.27 2.79
C ALA A 44 9.36 3.13 4.20
N ILE A 45 9.38 1.92 4.78
CA ILE A 45 8.87 1.68 6.14
C ILE A 45 9.69 2.44 7.19
N ASP A 46 11.02 2.44 7.07
CA ASP A 46 11.92 3.15 7.98
C ASP A 46 11.63 4.66 8.01
N GLY A 47 11.29 5.24 6.86
CA GLY A 47 10.87 6.64 6.77
C GLY A 47 9.44 6.90 7.24
N LEU A 48 8.51 5.97 6.97
CA LEU A 48 7.07 6.15 7.18
C LEU A 48 6.75 6.45 8.65
N ALA A 49 7.30 5.69 9.60
CA ALA A 49 7.00 5.89 11.01
C ALA A 49 7.37 7.31 11.50
N GLY A 50 8.48 7.87 11.00
CA GLY A 50 8.89 9.23 11.29
C GLY A 50 7.94 10.27 10.68
N VAL A 51 7.51 10.06 9.44
CA VAL A 51 6.56 10.94 8.74
C VAL A 51 5.20 10.93 9.42
N LEU A 52 4.69 9.76 9.83
CA LEU A 52 3.40 9.64 10.52
C LEU A 52 3.42 10.35 11.89
N LYS A 53 4.47 10.15 12.70
CA LYS A 53 4.63 10.87 13.99
C LYS A 53 4.78 12.38 13.81
N ARG A 54 5.44 12.81 12.73
CA ARG A 54 5.51 14.23 12.37
C ARG A 54 4.13 14.76 11.97
N ALA A 55 3.36 14.00 11.19
CA ALA A 55 2.00 14.36 10.80
C ALA A 55 1.09 14.55 12.03
N GLU A 56 1.17 13.65 13.00
CA GLU A 56 0.47 13.75 14.29
C GLU A 56 0.82 15.04 15.03
N THR A 57 2.13 15.30 15.20
CA THR A 57 2.63 16.49 15.90
C THR A 57 2.19 17.79 15.22
N GLU A 58 2.18 17.80 13.90
CA GLU A 58 1.80 18.96 13.08
C GLU A 58 0.29 19.01 12.78
N GLN A 59 -0.51 18.07 13.31
CA GLN A 59 -1.96 17.94 13.06
C GLN A 59 -2.33 17.87 11.56
N ARG A 60 -1.49 17.19 10.79
CA ARG A 60 -1.64 17.00 9.34
C ARG A 60 -2.15 15.62 9.03
N THR A 61 -2.91 15.51 7.95
CA THR A 61 -3.30 14.21 7.39
C THR A 61 -2.18 13.67 6.53
N TRP A 62 -1.94 12.37 6.65
CA TRP A 62 -1.13 11.64 5.69
C TRP A 62 -2.03 11.10 4.57
N LEU A 63 -1.68 11.38 3.31
CA LEU A 63 -2.40 10.96 2.13
C LEU A 63 -1.49 10.09 1.29
N GLY A 64 -1.75 8.79 1.26
CA GLY A 64 -1.02 7.89 0.41
C GLY A 64 -1.74 7.52 -0.87
N ASN A 65 -1.14 6.57 -1.57
CA ASN A 65 -1.67 6.01 -2.81
C ASN A 65 -3.15 5.61 -2.69
N GLY A 66 -3.52 4.97 -1.58
CA GLY A 66 -4.83 4.36 -1.38
C GLY A 66 -5.68 5.04 -0.33
N CYS A 67 -5.02 5.49 0.74
CA CYS A 67 -5.70 5.83 1.97
C CYS A 67 -5.29 7.20 2.50
N SER A 68 -6.18 7.80 3.29
CA SER A 68 -5.80 8.84 4.23
C SER A 68 -5.65 8.25 5.62
N LEU A 69 -4.70 8.78 6.37
CA LEU A 69 -4.40 8.37 7.74
C LEU A 69 -4.27 9.61 8.62
N ASP A 70 -5.04 9.65 9.70
CA ASP A 70 -4.90 10.61 10.79
C ASP A 70 -4.56 9.86 12.09
N LEU A 71 -3.63 10.40 12.87
CA LEU A 71 -3.34 9.96 14.24
C LEU A 71 -4.01 10.93 15.20
N ILE A 72 -4.93 10.43 16.02
CA ILE A 72 -5.72 11.25 16.96
C ILE A 72 -5.79 10.53 18.31
N ASN A 73 -5.13 11.11 19.32
CA ASN A 73 -4.93 10.46 20.62
C ASN A 73 -4.30 9.07 20.40
N ASP A 74 -4.78 8.03 21.10
CA ASP A 74 -4.28 6.65 20.95
C ASP A 74 -4.92 5.87 19.78
N LEU A 75 -5.49 6.57 18.79
CA LEU A 75 -6.18 5.96 17.66
C LEU A 75 -5.56 6.37 16.32
N VAL A 76 -5.61 5.44 15.38
CA VAL A 76 -5.34 5.62 13.96
C VAL A 76 -6.67 5.60 13.22
N LEU A 77 -6.99 6.69 12.53
CA LEU A 77 -8.13 6.76 11.63
C LEU A 77 -7.65 6.50 10.21
N LEU A 78 -8.09 5.39 9.65
CA LEU A 78 -7.73 4.95 8.32
C LEU A 78 -8.97 5.06 7.42
N GLU A 79 -8.84 5.68 6.26
CA GLU A 79 -9.93 5.92 5.31
C GLU A 79 -9.51 5.66 3.87
N SER A 80 -10.37 4.97 3.12
CA SER A 80 -10.18 4.82 1.67
C SER A 80 -10.38 6.16 0.98
N ARG A 81 -9.41 6.58 0.16
CA ARG A 81 -9.55 7.77 -0.70
C ARG A 81 -10.55 7.58 -1.84
N TYR A 82 -10.96 6.34 -2.08
CA TYR A 82 -11.87 5.93 -3.15
C TYR A 82 -13.23 5.46 -2.62
N GLY A 83 -13.50 5.66 -1.33
CA GLY A 83 -14.77 5.32 -0.69
C GLY A 83 -15.11 3.82 -0.75
N ARG A 84 -14.10 2.94 -0.76
CA ARG A 84 -14.31 1.48 -0.90
C ARG A 84 -14.80 0.82 0.37
N TRP A 85 -14.39 1.34 1.53
CA TRP A 85 -14.71 0.79 2.84
C TRP A 85 -14.88 1.93 3.85
N PRO A 86 -15.69 1.72 4.90
CA PRO A 86 -15.95 2.74 5.92
C PRO A 86 -14.68 3.04 6.71
N ARG A 87 -14.58 4.26 7.26
CA ARG A 87 -13.48 4.66 8.17
C ARG A 87 -13.21 3.57 9.20
N GLN A 88 -11.98 3.08 9.21
CA GLN A 88 -11.51 2.14 10.21
C GLN A 88 -10.84 2.90 11.35
N VAL A 89 -11.14 2.49 12.56
CA VAL A 89 -10.52 3.01 13.78
C VAL A 89 -9.65 1.91 14.35
N VAL A 90 -8.34 2.12 14.36
CA VAL A 90 -7.37 1.13 14.80
C VAL A 90 -6.61 1.68 16.02
N PRO A 91 -6.55 0.95 17.15
CA PRO A 91 -5.73 1.39 18.28
C PRO A 91 -4.25 1.50 17.88
N GLN A 92 -3.58 2.58 18.30
CA GLN A 92 -2.13 2.72 18.07
C GLN A 92 -1.33 1.54 18.67
N SER A 93 -1.82 0.97 19.78
CA SER A 93 -1.24 -0.20 20.43
C SER A 93 -1.28 -1.48 19.59
N PHE A 94 -2.09 -1.52 18.53
CA PHE A 94 -2.12 -2.60 17.53
C PHE A 94 -1.41 -2.18 16.24
N PHE A 95 -1.66 -0.95 15.78
CA PHE A 95 -1.09 -0.42 14.54
C PHE A 95 0.45 -0.42 14.52
N TRP A 96 1.10 0.09 15.57
CA TRP A 96 2.56 0.17 15.61
C TRP A 96 3.23 -1.21 15.63
N PRO A 97 2.78 -2.18 16.45
CA PRO A 97 3.29 -3.55 16.38
C PRO A 97 3.13 -4.21 15.01
N VAL A 98 2.05 -3.93 14.28
CA VAL A 98 1.86 -4.46 12.92
C VAL A 98 2.91 -3.91 11.96
N LEU A 99 3.20 -2.60 12.01
CA LEU A 99 4.27 -1.99 11.20
C LEU A 99 5.65 -2.52 11.58
N GLU A 100 5.94 -2.67 12.87
CA GLU A 100 7.19 -3.26 13.36
C GLU A 100 7.34 -4.73 12.93
N GLY A 101 6.24 -5.48 12.94
CA GLY A 101 6.18 -6.86 12.45
C GLY A 101 6.48 -6.94 10.95
N LEU A 102 5.84 -6.10 10.13
CA LEU A 102 6.11 -6.03 8.70
C LEU A 102 7.57 -5.66 8.43
N ARG A 103 8.09 -4.64 9.11
CA ARG A 103 9.50 -4.24 9.00
C ARG A 103 10.43 -5.41 9.32
N SER A 104 10.18 -6.11 10.42
CA SER A 104 11.01 -7.23 10.89
C SER A 104 10.96 -8.40 9.90
N PHE A 105 9.78 -8.67 9.34
CA PHE A 105 9.60 -9.63 8.25
C PHE A 105 10.48 -9.26 7.05
N LEU A 106 10.34 -8.04 6.51
CA LEU A 106 11.12 -7.60 5.35
C LEU A 106 12.64 -7.63 5.59
N VAL A 107 13.10 -7.21 6.77
CA VAL A 107 14.53 -7.25 7.13
C VAL A 107 15.04 -8.68 7.18
N THR A 108 14.26 -9.61 7.72
CA THR A 108 14.64 -11.03 7.83
C THR A 108 14.74 -11.66 6.43
N THR A 109 13.84 -11.30 5.54
CA THR A 109 13.76 -11.86 4.19
C THR A 109 14.69 -11.14 3.18
N ALA A 110 15.23 -9.96 3.51
CA ALA A 110 16.11 -9.19 2.62
C ALA A 110 17.42 -9.92 2.24
N GLN A 111 17.84 -10.90 3.04
CA GLN A 111 19.02 -11.70 2.74
C GLN A 111 18.74 -12.84 1.75
N GLU A 112 17.48 -13.12 1.44
CA GLU A 112 17.09 -14.20 0.54
C GLU A 112 17.37 -13.79 -0.92
N PRO A 113 18.25 -14.49 -1.65
CA PRO A 113 18.57 -14.14 -3.04
C PRO A 113 17.34 -14.14 -3.95
N ALA A 114 16.36 -15.00 -3.65
CA ALA A 114 15.10 -15.08 -4.40
C ALA A 114 14.24 -13.81 -4.26
N LEU A 115 14.43 -13.02 -3.21
CA LEU A 115 13.68 -11.79 -2.94
C LEU A 115 14.48 -10.53 -3.25
N GLN A 116 15.59 -10.65 -4.00
CA GLN A 116 16.29 -9.49 -4.53
C GLN A 116 15.52 -8.89 -5.71
N ARG A 117 15.65 -7.57 -5.87
CA ARG A 117 15.04 -6.82 -6.97
C ARG A 117 15.43 -7.46 -8.31
N PRO A 118 14.46 -7.87 -9.14
CA PRO A 118 14.79 -8.56 -10.38
C PRO A 118 15.54 -7.62 -11.34
N PRO A 119 16.44 -8.15 -12.18
CA PRO A 119 17.12 -7.37 -13.20
C PRO A 119 16.10 -6.65 -14.11
N GLY A 120 16.32 -5.36 -14.36
CA GLY A 120 15.43 -4.57 -15.22
C GLY A 120 14.15 -4.09 -14.56
N TYR A 121 13.96 -4.32 -13.25
CA TYR A 121 12.82 -3.74 -12.53
C TYR A 121 12.83 -2.20 -12.66
N PRO A 122 11.72 -1.57 -13.08
CA PRO A 122 11.70 -0.14 -13.38
C PRO A 122 12.10 0.77 -12.21
N ASP A 123 12.64 1.96 -12.49
CA ASP A 123 13.01 2.96 -11.47
C ASP A 123 11.78 3.65 -10.87
N VAL A 124 11.05 2.90 -10.03
CA VAL A 124 9.90 3.38 -9.27
C VAL A 124 10.38 4.33 -8.18
N ARG A 125 9.72 5.48 -8.04
CA ARG A 125 10.09 6.50 -7.06
C ARG A 125 8.99 6.74 -6.06
N ARG A 126 9.35 6.87 -4.79
CA ARG A 126 8.47 7.42 -3.74
C ARG A 126 8.81 8.88 -3.51
N ALA A 127 7.81 9.73 -3.35
CA ALA A 127 8.04 11.09 -2.89
C ALA A 127 6.95 11.54 -1.93
N VAL A 128 7.38 12.25 -0.88
CA VAL A 128 6.49 12.94 0.06
C VAL A 128 6.50 14.43 -0.28
N THR A 129 5.33 14.98 -0.58
CA THR A 129 5.11 16.42 -0.81
C THR A 129 4.14 16.99 0.22
N GLU A 130 4.00 18.30 0.26
CA GLU A 130 2.99 18.98 1.05
C GLU A 130 1.91 19.54 0.13
N GLU A 131 0.65 19.23 0.42
CA GLU A 131 -0.50 19.81 -0.27
C GLU A 131 -1.31 20.65 0.71
N ARG A 132 -1.74 21.83 0.28
CA ARG A 132 -2.62 22.71 1.07
C ARG A 132 -4.01 22.67 0.43
N ASP A 133 -4.99 22.21 1.20
CA ASP A 133 -6.38 22.22 0.77
C ASP A 133 -6.84 23.67 0.54
N PRO A 134 -7.32 24.03 -0.67
CA PRO A 134 -7.68 25.41 -0.99
C PRO A 134 -8.87 25.96 -0.19
N GLY A 135 -9.77 25.08 0.28
CA GLY A 135 -11.01 25.47 0.96
C GLY A 135 -10.86 25.65 2.47
N SER A 136 -10.10 24.76 3.11
CA SER A 136 -9.89 24.69 4.56
C SER A 136 -8.54 25.23 5.01
N GLY A 137 -7.57 25.34 4.09
CA GLY A 137 -6.19 25.68 4.41
C GLY A 137 -5.43 24.58 5.16
N ARG A 138 -6.04 23.40 5.38
CA ARG A 138 -5.40 22.25 6.02
C ARG A 138 -4.22 21.78 5.16
N VAL A 139 -3.11 21.48 5.81
CA VAL A 139 -1.92 20.94 5.13
C VAL A 139 -1.88 19.43 5.32
N SER A 140 -1.63 18.71 4.24
CA SER A 140 -1.49 17.26 4.21
C SER A 140 -0.11 16.88 3.70
N TYR A 141 0.43 15.77 4.18
CA TYR A 141 1.56 15.10 3.54
C TYR A 141 1.04 14.15 2.49
N VAL A 142 1.50 14.29 1.25
CA VAL A 142 1.11 13.42 0.13
C VAL A 142 2.28 12.51 -0.20
N ASP A 143 2.11 11.21 -0.04
CA ASP A 143 3.17 10.20 -0.15
C ASP A 143 2.79 9.13 -1.19
N PHE A 144 3.19 9.36 -2.43
CA PHE A 144 2.83 8.50 -3.56
C PHE A 144 4.04 7.79 -4.17
N THR A 145 3.74 6.71 -4.88
CA THR A 145 4.66 6.05 -5.78
C THR A 145 4.41 6.43 -7.23
N TYR A 146 5.50 6.73 -7.93
CA TYR A 146 5.50 7.25 -9.28
C TYR A 146 6.20 6.28 -10.21
N PHE A 147 5.60 6.12 -11.40
CA PHE A 147 6.21 5.41 -12.51
C PHE A 147 7.54 6.06 -12.92
N PRO A 148 8.42 5.32 -13.62
CA PRO A 148 9.67 5.88 -14.10
C PRO A 148 9.43 7.17 -14.88
N PRO A 149 10.25 8.23 -14.67
CA PRO A 149 10.07 9.51 -15.34
C PRO A 149 10.28 9.45 -16.86
N THR A 150 10.86 8.35 -17.35
CA THR A 150 11.05 8.09 -18.78
C THR A 150 9.82 7.48 -19.45
N TRP A 151 8.82 7.04 -18.68
CA TRP A 151 7.60 6.45 -19.24
C TRP A 151 6.65 7.54 -19.70
N THR A 152 6.06 7.31 -20.88
CA THR A 152 4.95 8.11 -21.38
C THR A 152 3.64 7.73 -20.68
N LYS A 153 2.62 8.57 -20.83
CA LYS A 153 1.27 8.24 -20.37
C LYS A 153 0.76 6.91 -20.98
N ASP A 154 1.07 6.67 -22.25
CA ASP A 154 0.65 5.45 -22.95
C ASP A 154 1.38 4.22 -22.42
N ASP A 155 2.65 4.35 -22.01
CA ASP A 155 3.38 3.26 -21.35
C ASP A 155 2.73 2.88 -20.01
N VAL A 156 2.37 3.89 -19.23
CA VAL A 156 1.68 3.71 -17.94
C VAL A 156 0.32 3.03 -18.14
N ILE A 157 -0.47 3.47 -19.11
CA ILE A 157 -1.78 2.87 -19.41
C ILE A 157 -1.63 1.42 -19.84
N ARG A 158 -0.72 1.12 -20.78
CA ARG A 158 -0.47 -0.26 -21.23
C ARG A 158 -0.01 -1.16 -20.10
N ALA A 159 0.85 -0.66 -19.22
CA ALA A 159 1.29 -1.42 -18.05
C ALA A 159 0.13 -1.70 -17.09
N ALA A 160 -0.73 -0.71 -16.84
CA ALA A 160 -1.91 -0.87 -15.99
C ALA A 160 -2.92 -1.86 -16.58
N GLU A 161 -3.25 -1.74 -17.86
CA GLU A 161 -4.15 -2.67 -18.56
C GLU A 161 -3.59 -4.09 -18.57
N GLY A 162 -2.29 -4.23 -18.86
CA GLY A 162 -1.62 -5.51 -18.87
C GLY A 162 -1.55 -6.18 -17.49
N ALA A 163 -1.27 -5.40 -16.43
CA ALA A 163 -1.31 -5.91 -15.07
C ALA A 163 -2.73 -6.29 -14.63
N TRP A 164 -3.73 -5.51 -15.02
CA TRP A 164 -5.13 -5.82 -14.74
C TRP A 164 -5.59 -7.12 -15.44
N GLN A 165 -5.02 -7.45 -16.59
CA GLN A 165 -5.33 -8.67 -17.34
C GLN A 165 -4.34 -9.82 -17.07
N SER A 166 -3.38 -9.62 -16.16
CA SER A 166 -2.35 -10.61 -15.88
C SER A 166 -2.92 -11.86 -15.20
N PRO A 167 -2.39 -13.06 -15.47
CA PRO A 167 -2.82 -14.27 -14.77
C PRO A 167 -2.49 -14.22 -13.27
N GLU A 168 -1.54 -13.37 -12.87
CA GLU A 168 -1.15 -13.12 -11.49
C GLU A 168 -2.04 -12.07 -10.79
N LEU A 169 -3.13 -11.61 -11.43
CA LEU A 169 -4.05 -10.65 -10.83
C LEU A 169 -4.62 -11.19 -9.51
N VAL A 170 -4.48 -10.38 -8.46
CA VAL A 170 -5.09 -10.60 -7.15
C VAL A 170 -6.03 -9.44 -6.86
N GLN A 171 -7.23 -9.76 -6.40
CA GLN A 171 -8.27 -8.81 -6.06
C GLN A 171 -8.83 -9.13 -4.67
N ASP A 172 -9.06 -8.11 -3.87
CA ASP A 172 -9.85 -8.19 -2.64
C ASP A 172 -11.18 -7.46 -2.84
N GLU A 173 -12.25 -8.21 -3.02
CA GLU A 173 -13.61 -7.67 -3.23
C GLU A 173 -14.11 -6.85 -2.04
N LYS A 174 -13.62 -7.10 -0.82
CA LYS A 174 -14.09 -6.39 0.39
C LYS A 174 -13.48 -5.01 0.51
N THR A 175 -12.23 -4.86 0.09
CA THR A 175 -11.51 -3.58 0.18
C THR A 175 -11.40 -2.85 -1.15
N GLY A 176 -11.68 -3.56 -2.26
CA GLY A 176 -11.42 -3.09 -3.62
C GLY A 176 -9.93 -2.98 -3.95
N ALA A 177 -9.02 -3.47 -3.10
CA ALA A 177 -7.59 -3.46 -3.39
C ALA A 177 -7.24 -4.52 -4.44
N TRP A 178 -6.24 -4.24 -5.28
CA TRP A 178 -5.74 -5.23 -6.23
C TRP A 178 -4.23 -5.12 -6.45
N SER A 179 -3.63 -6.20 -6.94
CA SER A 179 -2.29 -6.18 -7.55
C SER A 179 -2.22 -7.08 -8.77
N GLY A 180 -1.39 -6.70 -9.74
CA GLY A 180 -1.11 -7.46 -10.94
C GLY A 180 0.31 -7.22 -11.42
N LYS A 181 0.74 -7.93 -12.48
CA LYS A 181 2.10 -7.83 -13.01
C LYS A 181 2.14 -7.32 -14.44
N TRP A 182 3.09 -6.44 -14.71
CA TRP A 182 3.50 -6.07 -16.06
C TRP A 182 5.00 -6.34 -16.24
N GLY A 183 5.32 -7.50 -16.84
CA GLY A 183 6.68 -8.03 -16.77
C GLY A 183 7.10 -8.28 -15.32
N GLU A 184 8.21 -7.68 -14.90
CA GLU A 184 8.70 -7.77 -13.52
C GLU A 184 8.09 -6.72 -12.57
N LEU A 185 7.35 -5.72 -13.09
CA LEU A 185 6.76 -4.67 -12.28
C LEU A 185 5.45 -5.13 -11.65
N GLU A 186 5.37 -5.12 -10.32
CA GLU A 186 4.10 -5.19 -9.61
C GLU A 186 3.41 -3.82 -9.66
N LEU A 187 2.13 -3.85 -10.02
CA LEU A 187 1.22 -2.72 -9.96
C LEU A 187 0.17 -3.03 -8.91
N ALA A 188 -0.16 -2.04 -8.09
CA ALA A 188 -1.23 -2.13 -7.11
C ALA A 188 -2.17 -0.94 -7.27
N GLY A 189 -3.39 -1.07 -6.75
CA GLY A 189 -4.40 -0.06 -6.91
C GLY A 189 -5.72 -0.39 -6.25
N TYR A 190 -6.74 0.40 -6.61
CA TYR A 190 -8.12 0.11 -6.25
C TYR A 190 -8.97 -0.09 -7.49
N TYR A 191 -9.98 -0.95 -7.37
CA TYR A 191 -11.00 -1.20 -8.38
C TYR A 191 -12.39 -1.09 -7.76
N ASP A 192 -13.40 -0.99 -8.63
CA ASP A 192 -14.79 -1.06 -8.21
C ASP A 192 -15.31 -2.50 -8.34
N PRO A 193 -15.63 -3.20 -7.24
CA PRO A 193 -16.15 -4.56 -7.30
C PRO A 193 -17.51 -4.67 -7.99
N ALA A 194 -18.31 -3.60 -8.04
CA ALA A 194 -19.62 -3.61 -8.67
C ALA A 194 -19.52 -3.56 -10.20
N THR A 195 -18.54 -2.82 -10.74
CA THR A 195 -18.34 -2.71 -12.21
C THR A 195 -17.22 -3.60 -12.73
N GLY A 196 -16.32 -4.06 -11.86
CA GLY A 196 -15.11 -4.78 -12.24
C GLY A 196 -14.05 -3.88 -12.89
N GLU A 197 -14.12 -2.57 -12.74
CA GLU A 197 -13.19 -1.62 -13.37
C GLU A 197 -12.10 -1.14 -12.41
N ALA A 198 -10.85 -1.15 -12.88
CA ALA A 198 -9.75 -0.53 -12.15
C ALA A 198 -9.93 0.99 -12.08
N LEU A 199 -9.92 1.54 -10.86
CA LEU A 199 -10.07 2.98 -10.60
C LEU A 199 -8.72 3.67 -10.60
N THR A 200 -7.73 3.05 -9.94
CA THR A 200 -6.38 3.58 -9.81
C THR A 200 -5.34 2.48 -9.92
N TYR A 201 -4.12 2.91 -10.22
CA TYR A 201 -2.94 2.08 -10.28
C TYR A 201 -1.71 2.92 -9.98
N PHE A 202 -0.75 2.31 -9.31
CA PHE A 202 0.55 2.87 -9.01
C PHE A 202 1.57 1.73 -8.96
N PRO A 203 2.83 2.00 -9.33
CA PRO A 203 3.86 1.00 -9.22
C PRO A 203 4.14 0.71 -7.74
N VAL A 204 4.38 -0.56 -7.44
CA VAL A 204 4.86 -0.97 -6.12
C VAL A 204 6.38 -0.73 -6.04
N LEU A 205 6.89 -0.32 -4.88
CA LEU A 205 8.31 -0.28 -4.60
C LEU A 205 8.78 -1.68 -4.21
N PHE A 206 9.82 -2.14 -4.88
CA PHE A 206 10.57 -3.32 -4.50
C PHE A 206 11.63 -2.96 -3.44
#